data_AF-A0A8S3BAW4-F1
#
_entry.id   AF-A0A8S3BAW4-F1
#
_cell.length_a   1.000
_cell.length_b   1.000
_cell.length_c   1.000
_cell.angle_alpha   90.00
_cell.angle_beta   90.00
_cell.angle_gamma   90.00
#
_symmetry.space_group_name_H-M   'P 1'
#
loop_
_entity.id
_entity.type
_entity.pdbx_description
1 polymer ?
#
loop_
_entity_poly.entity_id
_entity_poly.type
_entity_poly.pdbx_seq_one_letter_code
_entity_poly.pdbx_strand_id
1 'polypeptide(L)' 'AASDRWYVTFRGTGGHGGAGPHLATDVTVLQAQFIVALQTVVSRNVSAIDSAVISVGAIQGGSFLSANVMPSEIRIA' A
#
# COMPACT_ATOMS: atom_id res chain seq x y z
N ALA A 1 -16.67 -20.46 6.89
CA ALA A 1 -15.55 -19.70 6.32
C ALA A 1 -14.68 -19.21 7.47
N ALA A 2 -13.40 -19.57 7.49
CA ALA A 2 -12.44 -18.91 8.36
C ALA A 2 -11.98 -17.63 7.63
N SER A 3 -12.03 -16.49 8.30
CA SER A 3 -11.49 -15.23 7.81
C SER A 3 -10.44 -14.77 8.81
N ASP A 4 -9.31 -14.35 8.28
CA ASP A 4 -8.27 -13.68 9.05
C ASP A 4 -8.18 -12.21 8.63
N ARG A 5 -7.48 -11.41 9.44
CA ARG A 5 -7.22 -10.00 9.18
C ARG A 5 -5.73 -9.78 9.04
N TRP A 6 -5.35 -8.85 8.19
CA TRP A 6 -3.96 -8.47 7.98
C TRP A 6 -3.84 -6.95 8.06
N TYR A 7 -2.64 -6.48 8.42
CA TYR A 7 -2.33 -5.06 8.52
C TYR A 7 -0.88 -4.87 8.07
N VAL A 8 -0.65 -3.89 7.21
CA VAL A 8 0.70 -3.50 6.77
C VAL A 8 0.89 -2.01 7.01
N THR A 9 2.04 -1.65 7.56
CA THR A 9 2.48 -0.26 7.69
C THR A 9 3.75 -0.08 6.88
N PHE A 10 3.67 0.75 5.85
CA PHE A 10 4.83 1.20 5.09
C PHE A 10 5.44 2.40 5.77
N ARG A 11 6.76 2.39 5.94
CA ARG A 11 7.52 3.50 6.53
C ARG A 11 8.64 3.92 5.58
N GLY A 12 8.78 5.22 5.45
CA GLY A 12 9.82 5.89 4.68
C GLY A 12 10.16 7.22 5.32
N THR A 13 10.93 8.05 4.63
CA THR A 13 11.36 9.35 5.17
C THR A 13 10.34 10.46 4.91
N GLY A 14 9.50 10.35 3.88
CA GLY A 14 8.64 11.44 3.42
C GLY A 14 9.45 12.64 2.91
N GLY A 15 8.77 13.71 2.46
CA GLY A 15 9.48 14.93 2.05
C GLY A 15 8.67 15.91 1.20
N HIS A 16 9.24 17.10 0.96
CA HIS A 16 8.62 18.12 0.12
C HIS A 16 8.76 17.77 -1.37
N GLY A 17 7.64 17.43 -2.02
CA GLY A 17 7.60 16.93 -3.39
C GLY A 17 8.19 17.88 -4.42
N GLY A 18 8.08 19.20 -4.22
CA GLY A 18 8.62 20.20 -5.15
C GLY A 18 10.13 20.47 -5.06
N ALA A 19 10.83 20.00 -4.02
CA ALA A 19 12.21 20.43 -3.74
C ALA A 19 13.19 19.27 -3.52
N GLY A 20 12.73 18.15 -2.94
CA GLY A 20 13.60 17.04 -2.58
C GLY A 20 13.02 15.65 -2.82
N PRO A 21 12.34 15.35 -3.95
CA PRO A 21 11.81 14.01 -4.20
C PRO A 21 12.91 12.94 -4.21
N HIS A 22 14.11 13.27 -4.70
CA HIS A 22 15.28 12.39 -4.73
C HIS A 22 15.93 12.15 -3.34
N LEU A 23 15.56 12.92 -2.33
CA LEU A 23 16.05 12.79 -0.94
C LEU A 23 15.03 12.07 -0.04
N ALA A 24 13.87 11.73 -0.58
CA ALA A 24 12.75 11.17 0.14
C ALA A 24 12.45 9.75 -0.32
N THR A 25 11.99 8.91 0.60
CA THR A 25 11.33 7.65 0.27
C THR A 25 9.84 7.91 0.21
N ASP A 26 9.29 7.96 -1.01
CA ASP A 26 7.86 8.09 -1.23
C ASP A 26 7.16 6.73 -1.06
N VAL A 27 6.49 6.57 0.09
CA VAL A 27 5.76 5.33 0.40
C VAL A 27 4.45 5.18 -0.40
N THR A 28 3.98 6.22 -1.11
CA THR A 28 2.79 6.12 -1.97
C THR A 28 3.06 5.21 -3.17
N VAL A 29 4.24 5.33 -3.78
CA VAL A 29 4.66 4.50 -4.91
C VAL A 29 4.83 3.04 -4.47
N LEU A 30 5.47 2.83 -3.33
CA LEU A 30 5.64 1.50 -2.73
C LEU A 30 4.28 0.82 -2.47
N GLN A 31 3.34 1.55 -1.87
CA GLN A 31 2.01 1.03 -1.56
C GLN A 31 1.24 0.66 -2.84
N ALA A 32 1.33 1.47 -3.91
CA ALA A 32 0.67 1.15 -5.18
C ALA A 32 1.21 -0.15 -5.79
N GLN A 33 2.54 -0.31 -5.82
CA GLN A 33 3.18 -1.54 -6.30
C GLN A 33 2.80 -2.77 -5.46
N PHE A 34 2.74 -2.61 -4.13
CA PHE A 34 2.30 -3.68 -3.24
C PHE A 34 0.88 -4.15 -3.57
N ILE A 35 -0.06 -3.23 -3.79
CA ILE A 35 -1.45 -3.62 -4.11
C ILE A 35 -1.51 -4.40 -5.42
N VAL A 36 -0.80 -3.97 -6.45
CA VAL A 36 -0.73 -4.68 -7.73
C VAL A 36 -0.16 -6.08 -7.54
N ALA A 37 0.94 -6.21 -6.80
CA ALA A 37 1.54 -7.51 -6.48
C ALA A 37 0.61 -8.40 -5.67
N LEU A 38 -0.13 -7.84 -4.70
CA LEU A 38 -1.08 -8.58 -3.86
C LEU A 38 -2.17 -9.27 -4.69
N GLN A 39 -2.63 -8.64 -5.78
CA GLN A 39 -3.63 -9.26 -6.68
C GLN A 39 -3.13 -10.55 -7.36
N THR A 40 -1.81 -10.71 -7.45
CA THR A 40 -1.21 -11.92 -8.03
C THR A 40 -1.28 -13.11 -7.08
N VAL A 41 -1.43 -12.89 -5.77
CA VAL A 41 -1.39 -13.98 -4.78
C VAL A 41 -2.51 -14.99 -5.02
N VAL A 42 -3.77 -14.54 -5.07
CA VAL A 42 -4.89 -15.45 -5.36
C VAL A 42 -4.78 -15.97 -6.79
N SER A 43 -4.57 -15.07 -7.76
CA SER A 43 -4.65 -15.45 -9.17
C SER A 43 -3.55 -16.40 -9.62
N ARG A 44 -2.38 -16.46 -8.95
CA ARG A 44 -1.23 -17.30 -9.32
C ARG A 44 -0.93 -18.43 -8.35
N ASN A 45 -1.37 -18.36 -7.08
CA ASN A 45 -1.02 -19.36 -6.06
C ASN A 45 -2.21 -20.19 -5.58
N VAL A 46 -3.44 -19.89 -6.01
CA VAL A 46 -4.64 -20.68 -5.69
C VAL A 46 -5.12 -21.40 -6.95
N SER A 47 -5.55 -22.66 -6.80
CA SER A 47 -6.13 -23.43 -7.91
C SER A 47 -7.33 -22.70 -8.50
N ALA A 48 -7.50 -22.76 -9.82
CA ALA A 48 -8.59 -22.07 -10.52
C ALA A 48 -9.99 -22.59 -10.16
N ILE A 49 -10.08 -23.78 -9.57
CA ILE A 49 -11.35 -24.37 -9.10
C ILE A 49 -11.61 -24.15 -7.61
N ASP A 50 -10.61 -23.63 -6.87
CA ASP A 50 -10.73 -23.31 -5.45
C ASP A 50 -11.15 -21.85 -5.28
N SER A 51 -11.87 -21.56 -4.19
CA SER A 51 -12.30 -20.20 -3.86
C SER A 51 -11.39 -19.58 -2.81
N ALA A 52 -10.83 -18.41 -3.11
CA ALA A 52 -10.11 -17.57 -2.16
C ALA A 52 -10.32 -16.09 -2.49
N VAL A 53 -10.30 -15.25 -1.46
CA VAL A 53 -10.41 -13.79 -1.59
C VAL A 53 -9.38 -13.14 -0.68
N ILE A 54 -8.70 -12.13 -1.22
CA ILE A 54 -7.89 -11.18 -0.45
C ILE A 54 -8.44 -9.80 -0.81
N SER A 55 -8.68 -8.97 0.19
CA SER A 55 -9.20 -7.62 0.01
C SER A 55 -8.33 -6.62 0.74
N VAL A 56 -8.19 -5.44 0.14
CA VAL A 56 -7.67 -4.24 0.77
C VAL A 56 -8.90 -3.41 1.16
N GLY A 57 -9.27 -3.45 2.43
CA GLY A 57 -10.43 -2.75 2.98
C GLY A 57 -10.14 -1.31 3.40
N ALA A 58 -8.89 -0.96 3.68
CA ALA A 58 -8.51 0.40 4.07
C ALA A 58 -7.12 0.80 3.58
N ILE A 59 -6.96 2.07 3.21
CA ILE A 59 -5.69 2.71 2.89
C ILE A 59 -5.69 4.09 3.54
N GLN A 60 -4.69 4.40 4.35
CA GLN A 60 -4.60 5.69 5.03
C GLN A 60 -3.15 6.20 5.11
N GLY A 61 -2.94 7.46 4.73
CA GLY A 61 -1.68 8.19 4.88
C GLY A 61 -1.70 9.50 4.09
N GLY A 62 -0.78 10.41 4.40
CA GLY A 62 -0.74 11.75 3.81
C GLY A 62 -1.84 12.69 4.32
N SER A 63 -1.91 13.89 3.73
CA SER A 63 -2.87 14.94 4.08
C SER A 63 -3.35 15.67 2.83
N PHE A 64 -4.67 15.83 2.67
CA PHE A 64 -5.26 16.60 1.57
C PHE A 64 -4.92 18.10 1.64
N LEU A 65 -4.61 18.62 2.84
CA LEU A 65 -4.17 20.01 3.01
C LEU A 65 -2.68 20.19 2.67
N SER A 66 -1.96 19.12 2.36
CA SER A 66 -0.51 19.13 2.10
C SER A 66 -0.19 18.23 0.90
N ALA A 67 -0.86 18.46 -0.22
CA ALA A 67 -0.73 17.64 -1.44
C ALA A 67 0.68 17.66 -2.08
N ASN A 68 1.54 18.59 -1.66
CA ASN A 68 2.94 18.68 -2.06
C ASN A 68 3.91 17.96 -1.10
N VAL A 69 3.41 17.16 -0.16
CA VAL A 69 4.22 16.41 0.81
C VAL A 69 4.04 14.91 0.60
N MET A 70 5.14 14.21 0.32
CA MET A 70 5.16 12.75 0.31
C MET A 70 5.09 12.27 1.77
N PRO A 71 4.15 11.39 2.12
CA PRO A 71 4.02 10.87 3.48
C PRO A 71 5.23 10.00 3.86
N SER A 72 5.55 9.96 5.15
CA SER A 72 6.53 9.02 5.72
C SER A 72 5.90 7.70 6.15
N GLU A 73 4.58 7.63 6.27
CA GLU A 73 3.85 6.43 6.68
C GLU A 73 2.54 6.28 5.91
N ILE A 74 2.27 5.06 5.44
CA ILE A 74 0.95 4.63 4.93
C ILE A 74 0.59 3.31 5.60
N ARG A 75 -0.67 3.18 6.04
CA ARG A 75 -1.24 1.95 6.60
C ARG A 75 -2.27 1.39 5.64
N ILE A 76 -2.24 0.08 5.47
CA ILE A 76 -3.22 -0.66 4.67
C ILE A 76 -3.69 -1.90 5.43
N ALA A 77 -4.93 -2.32 5.18
CA ALA A 77 -5.56 -3.53 5.72
C ALA A 77 -6.63 -4.03 4.76
#